data_AF-A0A6C0BB30-F1
#
_entry.id   AF-A0A6C0BB30-F1
#
_cell.length_a   1.000
_cell.length_b   1.000
_cell.length_c   1.000
_cell.angle_alpha   90.00
_cell.angle_beta   90.00
_cell.angle_gamma   90.00
#
_symmetry.space_group_name_H-M   'P 1'
#
loop_
_entity.id
_entity.type
_entity.pdbx_description
1 polymer ?
#
loop_
_entity_poly.entity_id
_entity_poly.type
_entity_poly.pdbx_seq_one_letter_code
_entity_poly.pdbx_strand_id
1 'polypeptide(L)' 'MKESLAKKFCRCVKAVAKTLKNKKNEGIAIAICTKSVLQTRKRTLKKFSCKKKMVLKTQALSAQH' A
#
# COMPACT_ATOMS: atom_id res chain seq x y z
N MET A 1 -3.39 -10.54 -18.14
CA MET A 1 -4.43 -10.17 -17.14
C MET A 1 -4.00 -8.90 -16.40
N LYS A 2 -4.88 -7.90 -16.30
CA LYS A 2 -4.58 -6.60 -15.63
C LYS A 2 -4.59 -6.83 -14.11
N GLU A 3 -3.42 -6.91 -13.49
CA GLU A 3 -3.33 -7.10 -12.03
C GLU A 3 -3.94 -5.90 -11.30
N SER A 4 -4.94 -6.15 -10.45
CA SER A 4 -5.60 -5.10 -9.66
C SER A 4 -4.58 -4.38 -8.78
N LEU A 5 -4.67 -3.05 -8.69
CA LEU A 5 -3.80 -2.20 -7.88
C LEU A 5 -3.65 -2.72 -6.43
N ALA A 6 -4.72 -3.29 -5.87
CA ALA A 6 -4.74 -3.92 -4.56
C ALA A 6 -3.79 -5.13 -4.42
N LYS A 7 -3.68 -5.96 -5.47
CA LYS A 7 -2.76 -7.12 -5.49
C LYS A 7 -1.30 -6.64 -5.54
N LYS A 8 -0.99 -5.67 -6.41
CA LYS A 8 0.34 -5.05 -6.48
C LYS A 8 0.74 -4.43 -5.14
N PHE A 9 -0.16 -3.65 -4.55
CA PHE A 9 0.10 -2.98 -3.28
C PHE A 9 0.32 -4.00 -2.15
N CYS A 10 -0.50 -5.05 -2.07
CA CYS A 10 -0.27 -6.08 -1.08
C CYS A 10 1.05 -6.84 -1.28
N ARG A 11 1.41 -7.18 -2.51
CA ARG A 11 2.70 -7.82 -2.79
C ARG A 11 3.86 -6.95 -2.34
N CYS A 12 3.79 -5.64 -2.58
CA CYS A 12 4.76 -4.68 -2.05
C CYS A 12 4.85 -4.77 -0.53
N VAL A 13 3.71 -4.70 0.18
CA VAL A 13 3.69 -4.75 1.66
C VAL A 13 4.29 -6.05 2.17
N LYS A 14 3.93 -7.19 1.57
CA LYS A 14 4.47 -8.51 1.94
C LYS A 14 5.97 -8.63 1.67
N ALA A 15 6.44 -8.09 0.53
CA ALA A 15 7.86 -8.09 0.19
C ALA A 15 8.66 -7.26 1.18
N VAL A 16 8.22 -6.03 1.47
CA VAL A 16 8.88 -5.15 2.44
C VAL A 16 8.84 -5.76 3.85
N ALA A 17 7.71 -6.32 4.28
CA ALA A 17 7.62 -7.00 5.58
C ALA A 17 8.57 -8.21 5.68
N LYS A 18 8.76 -8.95 4.57
CA LYS A 18 9.76 -10.03 4.48
C LYS A 18 11.19 -9.49 4.57
N THR A 19 11.49 -8.40 3.87
CA THR A 19 12.81 -7.74 3.90
C THR A 19 13.16 -7.22 5.29
N LEU A 20 12.19 -6.60 5.97
CA LEU A 20 12.37 -6.09 7.34
C LEU A 20 12.49 -7.20 8.40
N LYS A 21 12.34 -8.49 8.00
CA LYS A 21 12.29 -9.68 8.88
C LYS A 21 11.32 -9.53 10.07
N ASN A 22 10.39 -8.59 9.99
CA ASN A 22 9.54 -8.22 11.10
C ASN A 22 8.11 -8.02 10.61
N LYS A 23 7.32 -9.09 10.73
CA LYS A 23 5.89 -9.10 10.38
C LYS A 23 5.07 -8.14 11.25
N LYS A 24 5.60 -7.70 12.40
CA LYS A 24 4.91 -6.78 13.32
C LYS A 24 4.85 -5.34 12.78
N ASN A 25 5.70 -4.97 11.82
CA ASN A 25 5.77 -3.61 11.29
C ASN A 25 5.02 -3.45 9.96
N GLU A 26 3.80 -3.98 9.89
CA GLU A 26 2.94 -3.84 8.70
C GLU A 26 2.70 -2.34 8.36
N GLY A 27 2.66 -1.47 9.38
CA GLY A 27 2.55 -0.02 9.20
C GLY A 27 3.71 0.61 8.40
N ILE A 28 4.96 0.20 8.67
CA ILE A 28 6.14 0.70 7.94
C ILE A 28 6.10 0.23 6.49
N ALA A 29 5.77 -1.04 6.27
CA ALA A 29 5.64 -1.59 4.93
C ALA A 29 4.53 -0.88 4.13
N ILE A 30 3.40 -0.57 4.76
CA ILE A 30 2.32 0.21 4.15
C ILE A 30 2.78 1.62 3.80
N ALA A 31 3.53 2.30 4.67
CA ALA A 31 4.05 3.65 4.40
C ALA A 31 5.00 3.67 3.19
N ILE A 32 5.96 2.74 3.14
CA ILE A 32 6.91 2.60 2.02
C ILE A 32 6.17 2.33 0.70
N CYS A 33 5.20 1.41 0.73
CA CYS A 33 4.40 1.09 -0.45
C CYS A 33 3.45 2.22 -0.84
N THR A 34 2.92 2.99 0.12
CA THR A 34 2.11 4.19 -0.16
C THR A 34 2.94 5.24 -0.89
N LYS A 35 4.15 5.52 -0.41
CA LYS A 35 5.07 6.47 -1.06
C LYS A 35 5.42 6.03 -2.48
N SER A 36 5.80 4.77 -2.66
CA SER A 36 6.29 4.28 -3.96
C SER A 36 5.17 4.03 -4.99
N VAL A 37 4.00 3.55 -4.54
CA VAL A 37 2.91 3.11 -5.44
C VAL A 37 1.81 4.15 -5.59
N LEU A 38 1.47 4.89 -4.52
CA LEU A 38 0.30 5.78 -4.50
C LEU A 38 0.70 7.25 -4.66
N GLN A 39 1.72 7.74 -3.96
CA GLN A 39 2.12 9.15 -4.05
C GLN A 39 2.69 9.50 -5.43
N THR A 40 3.35 8.56 -6.12
CA THR A 40 3.74 8.70 -7.53
C THR A 40 2.56 8.96 -8.46
N ARG A 41 1.33 8.67 -8.01
CA ARG A 41 0.07 8.87 -8.74
C ARG A 41 -0.79 9.99 -8.14
N LYS A 42 -0.23 10.84 -7.27
CA LYS A 42 -0.97 11.88 -6.52
C LYS A 42 -2.14 11.31 -5.71
N ARG A 43 -1.98 10.09 -5.18
CA ARG A 43 -2.96 9.42 -4.32
C ARG A 43 -2.33 9.10 -2.97
N THR A 44 -3.17 9.01 -1.94
CA THR A 44 -2.78 8.48 -0.64
C THR A 44 -3.71 7.36 -0.20
N LEU A 45 -3.27 6.59 0.78
CA LEU A 45 -4.02 5.48 1.34
C LEU A 45 -5.21 6.02 2.16
N LYS A 46 -6.43 5.55 1.86
CA LYS A 46 -7.61 5.80 2.70
C LYS A 46 -7.99 4.58 3.53
N LYS A 47 -7.99 3.41 2.89
CA LYS A 47 -8.25 2.11 3.54
C LYS A 47 -7.49 1.02 2.83
N PHE A 48 -6.80 0.19 3.58
CA PHE A 48 -6.06 -0.95 3.06
C PHE A 48 -6.37 -2.22 3.85
N SER A 49 -6.49 -3.34 3.15
CA SER A 49 -6.55 -4.67 3.74
C SER A 49 -5.99 -5.68 2.75
N CYS A 50 -4.99 -6.46 3.18
CA CYS A 50 -4.53 -7.63 2.45
C CYS A 50 -4.98 -8.95 3.08
N LYS A 51 -6.26 -9.01 3.46
CA LYS A 51 -6.93 -10.23 3.93
C LYS A 51 -7.74 -10.88 2.81
N LYS A 52 -8.61 -11.86 3.13
CA LYS A 52 -9.48 -12.59 2.17
C LYS A 52 -10.20 -11.67 1.18
N LYS A 53 -10.68 -10.50 1.63
CA LYS A 53 -11.13 -9.42 0.75
C LYS A 53 -10.03 -8.36 0.67
N MET A 54 -9.27 -8.38 -0.43
CA MET A 54 -8.27 -7.37 -0.71
C MET A 54 -8.97 -6.03 -0.99
N VAL A 55 -8.72 -5.04 -0.13
CA VAL A 55 -9.29 -3.70 -0.25
C VAL A 55 -8.14 -2.71 -0.36
N LEU A 56 -8.18 -1.89 -1.41
CA LEU A 56 -7.32 -0.72 -1.55
C LEU A 56 -8.19 0.46 -1.96
N LYS A 57 -8.58 1.26 -0.98
CA LYS A 57 -9.22 2.56 -1.21
C LYS A 57 -8.17 3.64 -1.06
N THR A 58 -8.08 4.48 -2.08
CA THR A 58 -7.20 5.63 -2.11
C THR A 58 -8.03 6.90 -2.14
N GLN A 59 -7.48 7.98 -1.61
CA GLN A 59 -8.01 9.33 -1.80
C GLN A 59 -7.03 10.17 -2.59
N ALA A 60 -7.50 11.28 -3.17
CA ALA A 60 -6.59 12.27 -3.74
C ALA A 60 -5.60 12.70 -2.64
N LEU A 61 -4.32 12.73 -2.98
CA LEU A 61 -3.32 13.41 -2.15
C LEU A 61 -3.62 14.91 -2.32
N SER A 62 -4.59 15.41 -1.55
CA SER A 62 -4.84 16.84 -1.48
C SER A 62 -3.59 17.45 -0.89
N ALA A 63 -2.92 18.32 -1.64
CA ALA A 63 -1.99 19.25 -1.03
C ALA A 63 -2.79 20.02 0.03
N GLN A 64 -2.53 19.77 1.30
CA GLN A 64 -2.86 20.75 2.32
C GLN A 64 -1.84 21.87 2.10
N HIS A 65 -2.34 23.01 1.64
CA HIS A 65 -1.62 24.28 1.62
C HIS A 65 -1.38 24.73 3.06
#